data_AF-A0A3B9UVS4-F1
#
_entry.id   AF-A0A3B9UVS4-F1
#
_cell.length_a   1.000
_cell.length_b   1.000
_cell.length_c   1.000
_cell.angle_alpha   90.00
_cell.angle_beta   90.00
_cell.angle_gamma   90.00
#
_symmetry.space_group_name_H-M   'P 1'
#
loop_
_entity.id
_entity.type
_entity.pdbx_description
1 polymer ?
#
loop_
_entity_poly.entity_id
_entity_poly.type
_entity_poly.pdbx_seq_one_letter_code
_entity_poly.pdbx_strand_id
1 'polypeptide(L)'
;MIKIVGLGPGAKEALTIGTLELLKSDCKVLFRTEKHPNVEYLKSLGITFESYDYMYEKFNSFDDVYNSIAVDIIEEYSQCNNIVYAVPGHPLVAEKS
;
A
#
# COMPACT_ATOMS: atom_id res chain seq x y z
N MET A 1 5.33 -13.17 5.77
CA MET A 1 4.36 -13.07 4.66
C MET A 1 4.29 -11.64 4.12
N ILE A 2 4.15 -11.46 2.81
CA ILE A 2 3.82 -10.15 2.20
C ILE A 2 2.35 -10.21 1.80
N LYS A 3 1.54 -9.29 2.30
CA LYS A 3 0.10 -9.21 2.02
C LYS A 3 -0.17 -7.97 1.17
N ILE A 4 -0.82 -8.15 0.03
CA ILE A 4 -1.21 -7.04 -0.85
C ILE A 4 -2.71 -6.79 -0.70
N VAL A 5 -3.10 -5.56 -0.40
CA VAL A 5 -4.50 -5.18 -0.12
C VAL A 5 -4.92 -3.97 -0.94
N GLY A 6 -6.22 -3.89 -1.25
CA GLY A 6 -6.82 -2.76 -1.97
C GLY A 6 -7.46 -1.76 -1.02
N LEU A 7 -7.27 -0.47 -1.30
CA LEU A 7 -7.95 0.64 -0.60
C LEU A 7 -9.34 0.96 -1.17
N GLY A 8 -9.76 0.24 -2.22
CA GLY A 8 -11.05 0.42 -2.88
C GLY A 8 -11.07 1.63 -3.83
N PRO A 9 -12.23 1.92 -4.43
CA PRO A 9 -12.40 3.01 -5.42
C PRO A 9 -12.50 4.42 -4.81
N GLY A 10 -12.29 4.58 -3.49
CA GLY A 10 -12.30 5.88 -2.80
C GLY A 10 -13.52 6.13 -1.91
N ALA A 11 -14.60 5.34 -2.02
CA ALA A 11 -15.67 5.33 -1.03
C ALA A 11 -15.22 4.54 0.22
N LYS A 12 -15.55 5.02 1.43
CA LYS A 12 -15.16 4.37 2.68
C LYS A 12 -15.87 3.03 2.86
N GLU A 13 -17.10 2.95 2.39
CA GLU A 13 -17.98 1.79 2.44
C GLU A 13 -17.45 0.63 1.57
N ALA A 14 -16.56 0.94 0.63
CA ALA A 14 -15.91 -0.05 -0.21
C ALA A 14 -14.60 -0.59 0.40
N LEU A 15 -14.14 -0.07 1.54
CA LEU A 15 -13.06 -0.69 2.31
C LEU A 15 -13.59 -1.98 2.94
N THR A 16 -12.96 -3.09 2.63
CA THR A 16 -13.34 -4.36 3.24
C THR A 16 -12.90 -4.41 4.69
N ILE A 17 -13.66 -5.11 5.53
CA ILE A 17 -13.28 -5.38 6.92
C ILE A 17 -11.90 -6.06 6.98
N GLY A 18 -11.65 -7.01 6.08
CA GLY A 18 -10.35 -7.70 6.00
C GLY A 18 -9.17 -6.75 5.72
N THR A 19 -9.35 -5.77 4.83
CA THR A 19 -8.34 -4.72 4.61
C THR A 19 -8.09 -3.93 5.89
N LEU A 20 -9.14 -3.47 6.58
CA LEU A 20 -9.02 -2.67 7.79
C LEU A 20 -8.32 -3.42 8.92
N GLU A 21 -8.65 -4.70 9.14
CA GLU A 21 -8.00 -5.53 10.16
C GLU A 21 -6.50 -5.74 9.86
N LEU A 22 -6.14 -5.93 8.58
CA LEU A 22 -4.74 -6.04 8.19
C LEU A 22 -3.97 -4.73 8.38
N LEU A 23 -4.58 -3.59 8.05
CA LEU A 23 -3.95 -2.28 8.23
C LEU A 23 -3.79 -1.87 9.70
N LYS A 24 -4.62 -2.41 10.61
CA LYS A 24 -4.51 -2.21 12.06
C LYS A 24 -3.57 -3.19 12.76
N SER A 25 -3.04 -4.18 12.06
CA SER A 25 -2.14 -5.17 12.66
C SER A 25 -0.78 -4.55 13.01
N ASP A 26 -0.04 -5.15 13.94
CA ASP A 26 1.31 -4.72 14.36
C ASP A 26 2.41 -4.98 13.29
N CYS A 27 2.05 -4.87 12.00
CA CYS A 27 2.93 -5.12 10.87
C CYS A 27 3.35 -3.79 10.24
N LYS A 28 4.48 -3.79 9.53
CA LYS A 28 4.86 -2.63 8.71
C LYS A 28 3.85 -2.46 7.57
N VAL A 29 3.25 -1.27 7.48
CA VAL A 29 2.25 -0.92 6.48
C VAL A 29 2.85 0.06 5.48
N LEU A 30 2.81 -0.31 4.21
CA LEU A 30 3.41 0.41 3.10
C LEU A 30 2.33 0.73 2.07
N PHE A 31 2.18 1.99 1.68
CA PHE A 31 1.21 2.43 0.68
C PHE A 31 1.93 2.73 -0.62
N ARG A 32 1.36 2.33 -1.76
CA ARG A 32 1.88 2.75 -3.07
C ARG A 32 1.88 4.28 -3.20
N THR A 33 0.87 4.92 -2.63
CA THR A 33 0.68 6.36 -2.62
C THR A 33 -0.27 6.75 -1.49
N GLU A 34 -0.02 7.89 -0.86
CA GLU A 34 -0.96 8.52 0.07
C GLU A 34 -2.07 9.32 -0.64
N LYS A 35 -1.98 9.46 -1.97
CA LYS A 35 -2.98 10.16 -2.80
C LYS A 35 -4.18 9.26 -3.03
N HIS A 36 -4.97 9.06 -1.98
CA HIS A 36 -6.18 8.26 -2.03
C HIS A 36 -7.29 8.85 -1.13
N PRO A 37 -8.57 8.88 -1.57
CA PRO A 37 -9.66 9.50 -0.78
C PRO A 37 -9.84 8.92 0.64
N ASN A 38 -9.47 7.65 0.84
CA ASN A 38 -9.58 6.98 2.12
C ASN A 38 -8.42 7.24 3.09
N VAL A 39 -7.33 7.93 2.70
CA VAL A 39 -6.15 8.11 3.56
C VAL A 39 -6.47 8.83 4.86
N GLU A 40 -7.16 9.96 4.79
CA GLU A 40 -7.49 10.74 6.00
C GLU A 40 -8.43 9.97 6.93
N TYR A 41 -9.31 9.14 6.38
CA TYR A 41 -10.12 8.23 7.18
C TYR A 41 -9.27 7.17 7.89
N LEU A 42 -8.32 6.53 7.19
CA LEU A 42 -7.44 5.52 7.78
C LEU A 42 -6.57 6.11 8.88
N LYS A 43 -6.00 7.32 8.67
CA LYS A 43 -5.28 8.07 9.71
C LYS A 43 -6.16 8.35 10.93
N SER A 44 -7.43 8.73 10.72
CA SER A 44 -8.38 8.95 11.83
C SER A 44 -8.67 7.70 12.66
N LEU A 45 -8.44 6.51 12.10
CA LEU A 45 -8.56 5.22 12.80
C LEU A 45 -7.27 4.82 13.53
N GLY A 46 -6.23 5.67 13.53
CA GLY A 46 -4.93 5.41 14.13
C GLY A 46 -4.01 4.51 13.29
N ILE A 47 -4.33 4.29 12.02
CA ILE A 47 -3.47 3.49 11.12
C ILE A 47 -2.26 4.32 10.73
N THR A 48 -1.07 3.79 11.03
CA THR A 48 0.22 4.36 10.64
C THR A 48 0.78 3.61 9.44
N PHE A 49 1.30 4.33 8.46
CA PHE A 49 1.90 3.76 7.25
C PHE A 49 2.99 4.68 6.69
N GLU A 50 3.87 4.11 5.87
CA GLU A 50 4.79 4.85 5.01
C GLU A 50 4.28 4.79 3.55
N SER A 51 4.64 5.76 2.70
CA SER A 51 4.26 5.75 1.28
C SER A 51 5.45 5.81 0.34
N TYR A 52 5.28 5.27 -0.87
CA TYR A 52 6.26 5.32 -1.94
C TYR A 52 6.10 6.52 -2.88
N ASP A 53 5.40 7.58 -2.47
CA ASP A 53 5.19 8.77 -3.32
C ASP A 53 6.51 9.37 -3.81
N TYR A 54 7.55 9.34 -2.97
CA TYR A 54 8.90 9.82 -3.32
C TYR A 54 9.54 9.07 -4.49
N MET A 55 9.16 7.81 -4.76
CA MET A 55 9.68 7.05 -5.89
C MET A 55 9.17 7.60 -7.22
N TYR A 56 7.95 8.14 -7.26
CA TYR A 56 7.41 8.79 -8.46
C TYR A 56 8.10 10.13 -8.78
N GLU A 57 8.77 10.74 -7.81
CA GLU A 57 9.61 11.93 -8.04
C GLU A 57 11.03 11.56 -8.47
N LYS A 58 11.50 10.38 -8.07
CA LYS A 58 12.87 9.89 -8.32
C LYS A 58 13.06 9.26 -9.70
N PHE A 59 12.02 8.62 -10.23
CA PHE A 59 12.11 7.87 -11.48
C PHE A 59 11.28 8.50 -12.61
N ASN A 60 11.75 8.34 -13.85
CA ASN A 60 11.14 8.94 -15.03
C ASN A 60 10.15 8.01 -15.76
N SER A 61 10.02 6.76 -15.31
CA SER A 61 9.11 5.77 -15.90
C SER A 61 8.34 5.01 -14.82
N PHE A 62 7.10 4.62 -15.12
CA PHE A 62 6.28 3.82 -14.21
C PHE A 62 6.88 2.44 -13.93
N ASP A 63 7.52 1.84 -14.93
CA ASP A 63 8.15 0.53 -14.80
C ASP A 63 9.31 0.59 -13.78
N ASP A 64 10.14 1.65 -13.82
CA ASP A 64 11.22 1.85 -12.84
C ASP A 64 10.67 2.09 -11.42
N VAL A 65 9.58 2.84 -11.30
CA VAL A 65 8.90 3.06 -10.00
C VAL A 65 8.42 1.73 -9.44
N TYR A 66 7.69 0.93 -10.23
CA TYR A 66 7.11 -0.33 -9.76
C TYR A 66 8.18 -1.38 -9.43
N ASN A 67 9.22 -1.48 -10.25
CA ASN A 67 10.36 -2.36 -9.96
C ASN A 67 11.07 -1.95 -8.65
N SER A 68 11.27 -0.65 -8.45
CA SER A 68 11.93 -0.15 -7.23
C SER A 68 11.08 -0.40 -5.98
N ILE A 69 9.77 -0.19 -6.06
CA ILE A 69 8.83 -0.52 -4.96
C ILE A 69 8.89 -2.02 -4.64
N ALA A 70 8.87 -2.89 -5.66
CA ALA A 70 8.92 -4.33 -5.43
C ALA A 70 10.23 -4.77 -4.75
N VAL A 71 11.38 -4.21 -5.18
CA VAL A 71 12.69 -4.48 -4.56
C VAL A 71 12.70 -4.03 -3.10
N ASP A 72 12.23 -2.82 -2.81
CA ASP A 72 12.21 -2.26 -1.46
C ASP A 72 11.30 -3.05 -0.53
N ILE A 73 10.10 -3.46 -0.98
CA ILE A 73 9.20 -4.33 -0.20
C ILE A 73 9.88 -5.66 0.17
N ILE A 74 10.66 -6.26 -0.73
CA ILE A 74 11.39 -7.50 -0.46
C ILE A 74 12.50 -7.25 0.58
N GLU A 75 13.19 -6.12 0.50
CA GLU A 75 14.20 -5.73 1.48
C GLU A 75 13.60 -5.49 2.86
N GLU A 76 12.54 -4.68 2.96
CA GLU A 76 11.78 -4.45 4.19
C GLU A 76 11.24 -5.77 4.77
N TYR A 77 10.79 -6.68 3.90
CA TYR A 77 10.30 -7.99 4.31
C TYR A 77 11.37 -8.81 5.01
N SER A 78 12.62 -8.73 4.54
CA SER A 78 13.75 -9.43 5.15
C SER A 78 14.03 -8.98 6.59
N GLN A 79 13.63 -7.75 6.95
CA GLN A 79 13.83 -7.17 8.28
C GLN A 79 12.64 -7.45 9.22
N CYS A 80 11.41 -7.32 8.71
CA CYS A 80 10.21 -7.36 9.55
C CYS A 80 9.45 -8.70 9.48
N ASN A 81 9.72 -9.55 8.49
CA ASN A 81 9.09 -10.85 8.24
C ASN A 81 7.55 -10.84 8.05
N ASN A 82 6.91 -9.66 8.09
CA ASN A 82 5.50 -9.46 7.82
C ASN A 82 5.20 -8.03 7.38
N ILE A 83 4.62 -7.88 6.18
CA ILE A 83 4.33 -6.57 5.57
C ILE A 83 2.93 -6.57 4.98
N VAL A 84 2.25 -5.43 5.11
CA VAL A 84 1.04 -5.11 4.36
C VAL A 84 1.34 -4.01 3.35
N TYR A 85 1.23 -4.33 2.07
CA TYR A 85 1.35 -3.38 0.97
C TYR A 85 -0.03 -3.01 0.43
N ALA A 86 -0.42 -1.75 0.57
CA ALA A 86 -1.73 -1.25 0.17
C ALA A 86 -1.64 -0.47 -1.16
N VAL A 87 -2.53 -0.83 -2.09
CA VAL A 87 -2.64 -0.17 -3.40
C VAL A 87 -4.01 0.52 -3.56
N PRO A 88 -4.08 1.65 -4.27
CA PRO A 88 -5.35 2.23 -4.73
C PRO A 88 -6.18 1.22 -5.51
N GLY A 89 -7.51 1.22 -5.33
CA GLY A 89 -8.39 0.32 -6.05
C GLY A 89 -8.34 -1.12 -5.53
N HIS A 90 -8.28 -2.08 -6.46
CA HIS A 90 -8.23 -3.52 -6.16
C HIS A 90 -6.88 -4.09 -6.58
N PRO A 91 -6.20 -4.91 -5.76
CA PRO A 91 -4.87 -5.45 -6.04
C PRO A 91 -4.83 -6.49 -7.17
N LEU A 92 -5.93 -6.71 -7.89
CA LEU A 92 -6.03 -7.66 -9.00
C LEU A 92 -6.57 -6.98 -10.27
N VAL A 93 -6.74 -5.65 -10.25
CA VAL A 93 -7.31 -4.87 -11.35
C VAL A 93 -6.33 -3.75 -11.70
N ALA A 94 -6.01 -3.62 -12.99
CA ALA A 94 -5.02 -2.68 -13.55
C ALA A 94 -3.55 -2.98 -13.26
N GLU A 95 -3.22 -4.23 -12.90
CA GLU A 95 -1.83 -4.71 -12.92
C GLU A 95 -1.48 -5.16 -14.35
N LYS A 96 -0.44 -4.56 -14.94
CA LYS A 96 0.07 -4.98 -16.25
C LYS A 96 0.93 -6.23 -16.03
N SER A 97 0.56 -7.34 -16.66
CA SER A 97 1.38 -8.56 -16.73
C SER A 97 2.58 -8.39 -17.65
#